data_AF-A0A2V7MYD1-F1
#
_entry.id   AF-A0A2V7MYD1-F1
#
_cell.length_a   1.000
_cell.length_b   1.000
_cell.length_c   1.000
_cell.angle_alpha   90.00
_cell.angle_beta   90.00
_cell.angle_gamma   90.00
#
_symmetry.space_group_name_H-M   'P 1'
#
loop_
_entity.id
_entity.type
_entity.pdbx_description
1 polymer ?
#
loop_
_entity_poly.entity_id
_entity_poly.type
_entity_poly.pdbx_seq_one_letter_code
_entity_poly.pdbx_strand_id
1 'polypeptide(L)'
;MARQGRAPVRYSPLAPQEGRGAGETTRLVGRLRKPHGQQGEVSVFPLVENPGAVFLPRARLYVVNEERQVVAGPLIVARRRAYHREWLLGFVGVTSRAVVESWRDHFVAVEEADADG
;
A
#
# COMPACT_ATOMS: atom_id res chain seq x y z
N MET A 1 -39.44 0.43 -37.91
CA MET A 1 -38.64 1.32 -37.05
C MET A 1 -37.83 0.44 -36.11
N ALA A 2 -36.51 0.34 -36.29
CA ALA A 2 -35.70 -0.73 -35.72
C ALA A 2 -34.49 -0.18 -34.92
N ARG A 3 -34.40 -0.64 -33.67
CA ARG A 3 -33.21 -0.92 -32.81
C ARG A 3 -32.31 0.22 -32.30
N GLN A 4 -32.07 0.14 -30.98
CA GLN A 4 -30.81 0.26 -30.21
C GLN A 4 -31.00 1.24 -29.05
N GLY A 5 -30.65 0.93 -27.80
CA GLY A 5 -29.64 0.01 -27.29
C GLY A 5 -28.93 0.79 -26.19
N ARG A 6 -29.27 0.50 -24.94
CA ARG A 6 -28.79 1.20 -23.73
C ARG A 6 -27.25 1.17 -23.68
N ALA A 7 -26.63 2.35 -23.70
CA ALA A 7 -25.19 2.50 -23.58
C ALA A 7 -24.70 2.04 -22.19
N PRO A 8 -23.59 1.30 -22.09
CA PRO A 8 -22.98 0.97 -20.81
C PRO A 8 -22.28 2.20 -20.21
N VAL A 9 -22.37 2.32 -18.88
CA VAL A 9 -21.60 3.27 -18.08
C VAL A 9 -20.12 2.96 -18.30
N ARG A 10 -19.41 3.89 -18.95
CA ARG A 10 -17.96 3.84 -19.03
C ARG A 10 -17.42 4.21 -17.65
N TYR A 11 -16.77 3.25 -17.00
CA TYR A 11 -15.89 3.53 -15.87
C TYR A 11 -14.70 4.34 -16.43
N SER A 12 -14.65 5.63 -16.13
CA SER A 12 -13.44 6.41 -16.37
C SER A 12 -12.34 5.81 -15.49
N PRO A 13 -11.16 5.46 -16.03
CA PRO A 13 -10.00 5.26 -15.19
C PRO A 13 -9.73 6.61 -14.52
N LEU A 14 -9.79 6.64 -13.19
CA LEU A 14 -9.27 7.74 -12.41
C LEU A 14 -7.82 7.96 -12.88
N ALA A 15 -7.59 9.09 -13.54
CA ALA A 15 -6.26 9.52 -13.91
C ALA A 15 -5.36 9.45 -12.67
N PRO A 16 -4.12 8.96 -12.78
CA PRO A 16 -3.15 9.10 -11.70
C PRO A 16 -3.06 10.59 -11.39
N GLN A 17 -3.31 10.93 -10.14
CA GLN A 17 -3.25 12.30 -9.67
C GLN A 17 -1.77 12.65 -9.57
N GLU A 18 -1.18 13.12 -10.67
CA GLU A 18 0.12 13.78 -10.66
C GLU A 18 0.04 15.02 -9.77
N GLY A 19 0.91 15.08 -8.77
CA GLY A 19 1.20 16.30 -8.02
C GLY A 19 0.51 16.42 -6.66
N ARG A 20 1.10 15.78 -5.64
CA ARG A 20 1.29 16.45 -4.35
C ARG A 20 2.77 16.36 -3.96
N GLY A 21 3.42 17.53 -3.99
CA GLY A 21 4.57 17.90 -3.18
C GLY A 21 5.89 17.18 -3.42
N ALA A 22 6.78 17.79 -4.20
CA ALA A 22 8.20 17.76 -3.88
C ALA A 22 8.37 18.44 -2.50
N GLY A 23 8.35 17.65 -1.42
CA GLY A 23 8.35 18.12 -0.03
C GLY A 23 7.94 17.08 1.01
N GLU A 24 7.50 15.88 0.63
CA GLU A 24 7.31 14.76 1.57
C GLU A 24 8.18 13.59 1.12
N THR A 25 9.40 13.50 1.66
CA THR A 25 10.30 12.36 1.39
C THR A 25 9.66 11.10 1.96
N THR A 26 9.16 10.20 1.12
CA THR A 26 8.60 8.94 1.63
C THR A 26 9.76 8.06 2.11
N ARG A 27 9.90 7.89 3.43
CA ARG A 27 10.93 7.03 4.01
C ARG A 27 10.54 5.56 3.80
N LEU A 28 11.43 4.78 3.17
CA LEU A 28 11.24 3.33 3.05
C LEU A 28 11.38 2.64 4.40
N VAL A 29 10.40 1.82 4.75
CA VAL A 29 10.33 1.13 6.06
C VAL A 29 10.24 -0.39 5.93
N GLY A 30 9.97 -0.91 4.74
CA GLY A 30 9.89 -2.34 4.50
C GLY A 30 9.89 -2.71 3.02
N ARG A 31 10.05 -4.00 2.74
CA ARG A 31 9.88 -4.60 1.42
C ARG A 31 8.76 -5.64 1.46
N LEU A 32 7.79 -5.50 0.55
CA LEU A 32 6.69 -6.45 0.41
C LEU A 32 7.20 -7.75 -0.19
N ARG A 33 6.73 -8.85 0.36
CA ARG A 33 7.09 -10.20 -0.06
C ARG A 33 5.84 -10.87 -0.64
N LYS A 34 5.61 -12.13 -0.31
CA LYS A 34 4.44 -12.87 -0.80
C LYS A 34 3.17 -12.50 -0.01
N PRO A 35 2.00 -12.56 -0.65
CA PRO A 35 0.73 -12.59 0.05
C PRO A 35 0.66 -13.74 1.06
N HIS A 36 -0.13 -13.52 2.10
CA HIS A 36 -0.38 -14.49 3.15
C HIS A 36 -1.88 -14.82 3.23
N GLY A 37 -2.20 -16.11 3.12
CA GLY A 37 -3.59 -16.56 3.09
C GLY A 37 -4.41 -15.97 1.93
N GLN A 38 -5.72 -15.93 2.12
CA GLN A 38 -6.68 -15.43 1.12
C GLN A 38 -7.24 -14.03 1.46
N GLN A 39 -7.04 -13.57 2.70
CA GLN A 39 -7.69 -12.38 3.28
C GLN A 39 -6.91 -11.07 3.07
N GLY A 40 -6.06 -11.00 2.03
CA GLY A 40 -5.30 -9.79 1.72
C GLY A 40 -4.20 -9.44 2.72
N GLU A 41 -3.74 -10.38 3.55
CA GLU A 41 -2.54 -10.16 4.37
C GLU A 41 -1.30 -10.28 3.51
N VAL A 42 -0.24 -9.54 3.87
CA VAL A 42 1.04 -9.57 3.16
C VAL A 42 2.20 -9.61 4.15
N SER A 43 3.24 -10.36 3.77
CA SER A 43 4.50 -10.38 4.52
C SER A 43 5.37 -9.19 4.13
N VAL A 44 5.92 -8.51 5.14
CA VAL A 44 6.81 -7.36 4.99
C VAL A 44 8.12 -7.67 5.69
N PHE A 45 9.21 -7.60 4.93
CA PHE A 45 10.55 -7.59 5.51
C PHE A 45 10.89 -6.16 5.96
N PRO A 46 11.18 -5.93 7.25
CA PRO A 46 11.45 -4.58 7.75
C PRO A 46 12.81 -4.06 7.28
N LEU A 47 12.87 -2.76 6.97
CA LEU A 47 14.10 -2.03 6.62
C LEU A 47 14.50 -1.01 7.69
N VAL A 48 13.85 -1.06 8.85
CA VAL A 48 14.05 -0.17 10.00
C VAL A 48 14.36 -0.98 11.25
N GLU A 49 15.03 -0.34 12.21
CA GLU A 49 15.47 -0.98 13.45
C GLU A 49 14.30 -1.35 14.38
N ASN A 50 13.29 -0.49 14.49
CA ASN A 50 12.09 -0.74 15.30
C ASN A 50 10.81 -0.79 14.44
N PRO A 51 10.57 -1.89 13.70
CA PRO A 51 9.39 -2.02 12.85
C PRO A 51 8.08 -2.09 13.65
N GLY A 52 8.15 -2.51 14.91
CA GLY A 52 6.99 -2.57 15.79
C GLY A 52 6.38 -1.20 16.09
N ALA A 53 7.19 -0.13 16.08
CA ALA A 53 6.75 1.25 16.23
C ALA A 53 6.19 1.85 14.92
N VAL A 54 6.60 1.33 13.77
CA VAL A 54 6.14 1.81 12.44
C VAL A 54 4.85 1.13 12.02
N PHE A 55 4.75 -0.20 12.16
CA PHE A 55 3.61 -0.98 11.66
C PHE A 55 2.45 -1.09 12.66
N LEU A 56 2.28 -0.09 13.53
CA LEU A 56 1.19 -0.08 14.52
C LEU A 56 -0.19 -0.09 13.83
N PRO A 57 -1.22 -0.69 14.45
CA PRO A 57 -2.59 -0.47 13.99
C PRO A 57 -2.88 1.02 13.87
N ARG A 58 -3.61 1.41 12.82
CA ARG A 58 -3.89 2.79 12.40
C ARG A 58 -2.73 3.57 11.75
N ALA A 59 -1.52 3.00 11.67
CA ALA A 59 -0.44 3.62 10.90
C ALA A 59 -0.83 3.73 9.42
N ARG A 60 -0.44 4.85 8.80
CA ARG A 60 -0.60 5.12 7.36
C ARG A 60 0.66 4.69 6.64
N LEU A 61 0.51 3.71 5.74
CA LEU A 61 1.60 3.21 4.91
C LEU A 61 1.26 3.40 3.44
N TYR A 62 2.31 3.54 2.63
CA TYR A 62 2.21 3.59 1.18
C TYR A 62 2.98 2.41 0.59
N VAL A 63 2.47 1.86 -0.51
CA VAL A 63 3.20 0.93 -1.37
C VAL A 63 3.84 1.75 -2.48
N VAL A 64 5.15 1.63 -2.64
CA VAL A 64 5.90 2.35 -3.67
C VAL A 64 6.73 1.39 -4.52
N ASN A 65 6.93 1.73 -5.80
CA ASN A 65 7.82 0.96 -6.69
C ASN A 65 9.30 1.30 -6.42
N GLU A 66 10.21 0.71 -7.21
CA GLU A 66 11.66 0.95 -7.11
C GLU A 66 12.04 2.42 -7.34
N GLU A 67 11.27 3.13 -8.18
CA GLU A 67 11.42 4.57 -8.46
C GLU A 67 10.76 5.47 -7.39
N ARG A 68 10.27 4.89 -6.29
CA ARG A 68 9.56 5.56 -5.18
C ARG A 68 8.24 6.22 -5.58
N GLN A 69 7.64 5.80 -6.70
CA GLN A 69 6.31 6.23 -7.09
C GLN A 69 5.26 5.44 -6.31
N VAL A 70 4.21 6.12 -5.84
CA VAL A 70 3.12 5.48 -5.09
C VAL A 70 2.28 4.60 -6.01
N VAL A 71 2.19 3.32 -5.66
CA VAL A 71 1.40 2.30 -6.36
C VAL A 71 0.09 2.02 -5.61
N ALA A 72 0.09 2.13 -4.29
CA ALA A 72 -1.12 2.04 -3.47
C ALA A 72 -0.97 2.83 -2.17
N GLY A 73 -2.08 3.42 -1.71
CA GLY A 73 -2.18 4.07 -0.42
C GLY A 73 -3.03 5.35 -0.45
N PRO A 74 -3.23 5.99 0.72
CA PRO A 74 -2.76 5.55 2.03
C PRO A 74 -3.45 4.26 2.49
N LEU A 75 -2.67 3.28 2.94
CA LEU A 75 -3.15 2.03 3.53
C LEU A 75 -3.10 2.14 5.05
N ILE A 76 -4.23 1.88 5.70
CA ILE A 76 -4.32 1.89 7.15
C ILE A 76 -4.08 0.49 7.69
N VAL A 77 -3.05 0.31 8.52
CA VAL A 77 -2.80 -0.98 9.16
C VAL A 77 -3.98 -1.33 10.07
N ALA A 78 -4.67 -2.43 9.78
CA ALA A 78 -5.76 -2.95 10.62
C ALA A 78 -5.20 -3.88 11.70
N ARG A 79 -4.26 -4.75 11.33
CA ARG A 79 -3.63 -5.73 12.20
C ARG A 79 -2.18 -5.97 11.82
N ARG A 80 -1.38 -6.35 12.81
CA ARG A 80 0.03 -6.71 12.64
C ARG A 80 0.35 -7.96 13.44
N ARG A 81 1.24 -8.79 12.92
CA ARG A 81 1.82 -9.92 13.66
C ARG A 81 3.28 -10.08 13.28
N ALA A 82 4.15 -10.19 14.27
CA ALA A 82 5.55 -10.57 14.05
C ALA A 82 5.62 -12.05 13.63
N TYR A 83 6.40 -12.34 12.59
CA TYR A 83 6.57 -13.69 12.05
C TYR A 83 8.04 -13.88 11.62
N HIS A 84 8.82 -14.60 12.43
CA HIS A 84 10.28 -14.68 12.28
C HIS A 84 10.92 -13.28 12.17
N ARG A 85 11.57 -12.99 11.04
CA ARG A 85 12.21 -11.70 10.74
C ARG A 85 11.31 -10.76 9.94
N GLU A 86 10.04 -11.14 9.73
CA GLU A 86 9.07 -10.42 8.92
C GLU A 86 7.84 -10.01 9.76
N TRP A 87 6.98 -9.20 9.16
CA TRP A 87 5.70 -8.79 9.70
C TRP A 87 4.57 -9.17 8.75
N LEU A 88 3.55 -9.84 9.27
CA LEU A 88 2.29 -10.03 8.56
C LEU A 88 1.40 -8.83 8.85
N LEU A 89 1.08 -8.07 7.81
CA LEU A 89 0.20 -6.91 7.88
C LEU A 89 -1.11 -7.19 7.16
N GLY A 90 -2.20 -6.76 7.78
CA GLY A 90 -3.51 -6.62 7.14
C GLY A 90 -3.93 -5.16 7.15
N PHE A 91 -4.58 -4.71 6.09
CA PHE A 91 -5.00 -3.33 5.91
C PHE A 91 -6.52 -3.18 5.90
N VAL A 92 -7.01 -2.03 6.36
CA VAL A 92 -8.44 -1.71 6.32
C VAL A 92 -8.92 -1.72 4.87
N GLY A 93 -9.99 -2.46 4.59
CA GLY A 93 -10.59 -2.55 3.24
C GLY A 93 -9.87 -3.49 2.27
N VAL A 94 -8.69 -4.02 2.62
CA VAL A 94 -7.95 -4.98 1.78
C VAL A 94 -8.23 -6.39 2.27
N THR A 95 -9.16 -7.07 1.59
CA THR A 95 -9.63 -8.41 2.00
C THR A 95 -9.37 -9.49 0.96
N SER A 96 -8.71 -9.15 -0.16
CA SER A 96 -8.48 -10.07 -1.28
C SER A 96 -6.99 -10.26 -1.55
N ARG A 97 -6.57 -11.52 -1.66
CA ARG A 97 -5.23 -11.90 -2.12
C ARG A 97 -4.86 -11.26 -3.46
N ALA A 98 -5.80 -11.14 -4.39
CA ALA A 98 -5.51 -10.64 -5.74
C ALA A 98 -4.96 -9.21 -5.74
N VAL A 99 -5.44 -8.38 -4.80
CA VAL A 99 -4.99 -6.99 -4.64
C VAL A 99 -3.53 -6.94 -4.17
N VAL A 100 -3.18 -7.78 -3.19
CA VAL A 100 -1.84 -7.76 -2.59
C VAL A 100 -0.80 -8.53 -3.42
N GLU A 101 -1.23 -9.41 -4.33
CA GLU A 101 -0.33 -10.12 -5.24
C GLU A 101 0.40 -9.15 -6.19
N SER A 102 -0.24 -8.06 -6.62
CA SER A 102 0.40 -7.04 -7.47
C SER A 102 1.41 -6.17 -6.73
N TRP A 103 1.47 -6.24 -5.40
CA TRP A 103 2.43 -5.47 -4.60
C TRP A 103 3.71 -6.24 -4.27
N ARG A 104 3.84 -7.47 -4.76
CA ARG A 104 5.05 -8.25 -4.58
C ARG A 104 6.26 -7.46 -5.07
N ASP A 105 7.36 -7.57 -4.34
CA ASP A 105 8.65 -6.93 -4.61
C ASP A 105 8.67 -5.40 -4.52
N HIS A 106 7.53 -4.75 -4.29
CA HIS A 106 7.45 -3.31 -4.00
C HIS A 106 7.91 -3.02 -2.57
N PHE A 107 8.05 -1.72 -2.26
CA PHE A 107 8.43 -1.24 -0.95
C PHE A 107 7.24 -0.68 -0.18
N VAL A 108 7.38 -0.67 1.15
CA VAL A 108 6.49 0.01 2.07
C VAL A 108 7.18 1.28 2.52
N ALA A 109 6.46 2.40 2.52
CA ALA A 109 6.98 3.69 2.90
C ALA A 109 6.00 4.44 3.80
N VAL A 110 6.51 5.40 4.57
CA VAL A 110 5.74 6.36 5.37
C VAL A 110 6.02 7.76 4.89
N GLU A 111 5.05 8.66 5.02
CA GLU A 111 5.32 10.10 4.93
C GLU A 111 6.35 10.46 6.02
N GLU A 112 7.49 11.00 5.62
CA GLU A 112 8.34 11.73 6.54
C GLU A 112 7.70 13.10 6.69
N ALA A 113 7.23 13.42 7.90
CA ALA A 113 6.85 14.80 8.18
C ALA A 113 8.12 15.63 8.02
N ASP A 114 8.08 16.63 7.14
CA ASP A 114 9.14 17.61 6.95
C ASP A 114 9.52 18.13 8.35
N ALA A 115 10.68 17.71 8.85
CA ALA A 115 11.12 18.03 10.19
C ALA A 115 11.78 19.42 10.20
N ASP A 116 11.04 20.41 9.73
CA ASP A 116 11.43 21.81 9.73
C ASP A 116 10.28 22.64 10.32
N GLY A 117 10.47 22.99 11.60
CA GLY A 117 9.69 23.96 12.35
C GLY A 117 10.57 24.61 13.40
#